data_AF-A0A7C5P042-F1
#
_entry.id   AF-A0A7C5P042-F1
#
_cell.length_a   1.000
_cell.length_b   1.000
_cell.length_c   1.000
_cell.angle_alpha   90.00
_cell.angle_beta   90.00
_cell.angle_gamma   90.00
#
_symmetry.space_group_name_H-M   'P 1'
#
loop_
_entity.id
_entity.type
_entity.pdbx_description
1 polymer ?
#
loop_
_entity_poly.entity_id
_entity_poly.type
_entity_poly.pdbx_seq_one_letter_code
_entity_poly.pdbx_strand_id
1 'polypeptide(L)'
;MIISKKFFIFLIMLISLSINSQTNIINHKIKVKIVPSTSSISVEDNISFRNDVSKEYFFELNSLLVPYSHSQNISLEKVEENLPANDLGMDRDVEGGNKKLSISKWKVTFKYNSD
;
A
#
# COMPACT_ATOMS: atom_id res chain seq x y z
N MET A 1 -14.54 8.82 -48.46
CA MET A 1 -13.44 9.49 -47.72
C MET A 1 -12.38 8.44 -47.42
N ILE A 2 -11.28 8.38 -48.18
CA ILE A 2 -10.23 7.36 -47.99
C ILE A 2 -9.29 7.88 -46.91
N ILE A 3 -9.44 7.37 -45.69
CA ILE A 3 -8.53 7.68 -44.59
C ILE A 3 -7.16 7.09 -44.93
N SER A 4 -6.13 7.93 -45.00
CA SER A 4 -4.78 7.46 -45.31
C SER A 4 -4.25 6.57 -44.18
N LYS A 5 -3.51 5.50 -44.50
CA LYS A 5 -2.91 4.60 -43.50
C LYS A 5 -2.07 5.35 -42.46
N LYS A 6 -1.45 6.47 -42.85
CA LYS A 6 -0.67 7.35 -41.96
C LYS A 6 -1.55 8.07 -40.94
N PHE A 7 -2.73 8.54 -41.35
CA PHE A 7 -3.71 9.15 -40.46
C PHE A 7 -4.26 8.14 -39.44
N PHE A 8 -4.47 6.89 -39.86
CA PHE A 8 -4.92 5.83 -38.96
C PHE A 8 -3.88 5.50 -37.88
N ILE A 9 -2.60 5.41 -38.23
CA ILE A 9 -1.51 5.19 -37.27
C ILE A 9 -1.39 6.37 -36.31
N PHE A 10 -1.49 7.60 -36.81
CA PHE A 10 -1.48 8.81 -35.97
C PHE A 10 -2.64 8.84 -34.97
N LEU A 11 -3.83 8.41 -35.39
CA LEU A 11 -5.00 8.32 -34.52
C LEU A 11 -4.81 7.27 -33.40
N ILE A 12 -4.23 6.11 -33.73
CA ILE A 12 -3.89 5.09 -32.72
C ILE A 12 -2.88 5.64 -31.71
N MET A 13 -1.89 6.41 -32.17
CA MET A 13 -0.88 7.01 -31.29
C MET A 13 -1.47 8.08 -30.36
N LEU A 14 -2.50 8.81 -30.79
CA LEU A 14 -3.22 9.75 -29.93
C LEU A 14 -4.05 9.06 -28.84
N ILE A 15 -4.65 7.90 -29.17
CA ILE A 15 -5.47 7.12 -28.22
C ILE A 15 -4.57 6.51 -27.12
N SER A 16 -3.36 6.05 -27.45
CA SER A 16 -2.45 5.46 -26.46
C SER A 16 -1.97 6.44 -25.39
N LEU A 17 -1.95 7.75 -25.68
CA LEU A 17 -1.62 8.79 -24.70
C LEU A 17 -2.66 8.95 -23.59
N SER A 18 -3.89 8.44 -23.78
CA SER A 18 -5.00 8.62 -22.85
C SER A 18 -5.16 7.50 -21.81
N ILE A 19 -4.31 6.45 -21.86
CA ILE A 19 -4.55 5.19 -21.10
C ILE A 19 -3.96 5.20 -19.68
N ASN A 20 -3.27 6.26 -19.24
CA ASN A 20 -2.53 6.25 -17.96
C ASN A 20 -3.05 7.20 -16.87
N SER A 21 -4.37 7.28 -16.66
CA SER A 21 -4.90 7.92 -15.45
C SER A 21 -4.98 6.89 -14.32
N GLN A 22 -4.10 6.99 -13.33
CA GLN A 22 -4.23 6.22 -12.08
C GLN A 22 -5.60 6.51 -11.48
N THR A 23 -6.47 5.50 -11.44
CA THR A 23 -7.88 5.66 -11.01
C THR A 23 -8.00 5.77 -9.49
N ASN A 24 -7.02 5.24 -8.74
CA ASN A 24 -7.03 5.17 -7.29
C ASN A 24 -5.85 5.93 -6.70
N ILE A 25 -6.06 7.20 -6.37
CA ILE A 25 -5.06 8.02 -5.65
C ILE A 25 -5.17 7.68 -4.17
N ILE A 26 -4.16 6.97 -3.65
CA ILE A 26 -3.99 6.77 -2.21
C ILE A 26 -3.09 7.90 -1.69
N ASN A 27 -3.59 8.67 -0.73
CA ASN A 27 -2.80 9.71 -0.09
C ASN A 27 -2.11 9.14 1.15
N HIS A 28 -0.78 9.04 1.09
CA HIS A 28 0.08 8.63 2.20
C HIS A 28 0.75 9.87 2.81
N LYS A 29 0.66 10.01 4.13
CA LYS A 29 1.43 11.01 4.89
C LYS A 29 2.24 10.31 5.96
N ILE A 30 3.54 10.20 5.70
CA ILE A 30 4.51 9.62 6.64
C ILE A 30 5.14 10.75 7.44
N LYS A 31 5.01 10.70 8.77
CA LYS A 31 5.74 11.54 9.70
C LYS A 31 6.72 10.68 10.48
N VAL A 32 7.96 11.12 10.53
CA VAL A 32 9.03 10.44 11.28
C VAL A 32 9.57 11.40 12.33
N LYS A 33 9.69 10.90 13.56
CA LYS A 33 10.33 11.61 14.67
C LYS A 33 11.41 10.71 15.26
N ILE A 34 12.64 11.21 15.24
CA ILE A 34 13.76 10.58 15.94
C ILE A 34 13.69 11.01 17.41
N VAL A 35 13.77 10.06 18.34
CA VAL A 35 13.78 10.31 19.79
C VAL A 35 15.11 9.81 20.36
N PRO A 36 16.16 10.66 20.37
CA PRO A 36 17.51 10.23 20.76
C PRO A 36 17.60 9.74 22.21
N SER A 37 16.78 10.30 23.11
CA SER A 37 16.78 9.95 24.53
C SER A 37 16.44 8.47 24.79
N THR A 38 15.72 7.83 23.89
CA THR A 38 15.30 6.43 23.98
C THR A 38 15.86 5.59 22.84
N SER A 39 16.77 6.14 22.02
CA SER A 39 17.29 5.51 20.80
C SER A 39 16.17 4.91 19.94
N SER A 40 15.03 5.61 19.84
CA SER A 40 13.84 5.12 19.14
C SER A 40 13.42 6.04 18.02
N ILE A 41 12.72 5.47 17.04
CA ILE A 41 12.11 6.19 15.94
C ILE A 41 10.59 6.00 16.07
N SER A 42 9.86 7.11 16.07
CA SER A 42 8.41 7.13 15.98
C SER A 42 8.02 7.39 14.53
N VAL A 43 7.24 6.49 13.94
CA VAL A 43 6.73 6.62 12.57
C VAL A 43 5.21 6.61 12.62
N GLU A 44 4.58 7.65 12.08
CA GLU A 44 3.14 7.75 11.87
C GLU A 44 2.91 7.76 10.36
N ASP A 45 2.33 6.69 9.82
CA ASP A 45 1.86 6.67 8.42
C ASP A 45 0.33 6.80 8.40
N ASN A 46 -0.16 7.81 7.69
CA ASN A 46 -1.58 8.06 7.52
C ASN A 46 -1.98 7.79 6.07
N ILE A 47 -2.82 6.77 5.89
CA ILE A 47 -3.37 6.34 4.60
C ILE A 47 -4.85 6.70 4.58
N SER A 48 -5.26 7.53 3.62
CA SER A 48 -6.67 7.93 3.43
C SER A 48 -7.23 7.38 2.13
N PHE A 49 -8.38 6.69 2.19
CA PHE A 49 -9.11 6.15 1.03
C PHE A 49 -10.29 7.06 0.67
N ARG A 50 -10.50 7.35 -0.63
CA ARG A 50 -11.66 8.11 -1.13
C ARG A 50 -12.81 7.16 -1.49
N ASN A 51 -13.94 7.32 -0.80
CA ASN A 51 -15.34 6.88 -1.09
C ASN A 51 -15.67 5.49 -1.68
N ASP A 52 -14.73 4.70 -2.20
CA ASP A 52 -14.96 3.31 -2.56
C ASP A 52 -14.52 2.42 -1.39
N VAL A 53 -15.41 2.32 -0.41
CA VAL A 53 -15.19 1.54 0.79
C VAL A 53 -15.48 0.08 0.47
N SER A 54 -14.45 -0.67 0.09
CA SER A 54 -14.50 -2.11 0.34
C SER A 54 -14.71 -2.29 1.85
N LYS A 55 -15.65 -3.15 2.25
CA LYS A 55 -15.88 -3.44 3.69
C LYS A 55 -14.62 -4.00 4.37
N GLU A 56 -13.68 -4.47 3.56
CA GLU A 56 -12.48 -5.18 3.96
C GLU A 56 -11.27 -4.53 3.29
N TYR A 57 -10.25 -4.22 4.09
CA TYR A 57 -8.95 -3.77 3.61
C TYR A 57 -7.89 -4.74 4.09
N PHE A 58 -6.83 -4.89 3.31
CA PHE A 58 -5.69 -5.73 3.68
C PHE A 58 -4.44 -4.88 3.75
N PHE A 59 -3.62 -5.12 4.77
CA PHE A 59 -2.29 -4.52 4.89
C PHE A 59 -1.29 -5.56 5.38
N GLU A 60 -0.03 -5.30 5.10
CA GLU A 60 1.09 -6.18 5.43
C GLU A 60 2.01 -5.49 6.42
N LEU A 61 2.46 -6.23 7.44
CA LEU A 61 3.46 -5.77 8.40
C LEU A 61 4.62 -6.76 8.43
N ASN A 62 5.80 -6.28 8.83
CA ASN A 62 6.86 -7.17 9.28
C ASN A 62 6.30 -8.16 10.32
N SER A 63 6.61 -9.44 10.19
CA SER A 63 6.08 -10.52 11.04
C SER A 63 6.41 -10.37 12.53
N LEU A 64 7.45 -9.61 12.87
CA LEU A 64 7.80 -9.29 14.26
C LEU A 64 6.93 -8.19 14.86
N LEU A 65 6.14 -7.49 14.04
CA LEU A 65 5.23 -6.44 14.47
C LEU A 65 3.81 -6.99 14.59
N VAL A 66 3.14 -6.58 15.66
CA VAL A 66 1.73 -6.90 15.90
C VAL A 66 0.97 -5.61 16.22
N PRO A 67 -0.25 -5.43 15.69
CA PRO A 67 -1.11 -4.32 16.08
C PRO A 67 -1.34 -4.34 17.60
N TYR A 68 -0.93 -3.27 18.28
CA TYR A 68 -1.09 -3.16 19.73
C TYR A 68 -2.49 -2.70 20.13
N SER A 69 -3.10 -1.82 19.33
CA SER A 69 -4.42 -1.25 19.61
C SER A 69 -5.14 -0.87 18.32
N HIS A 70 -6.46 -0.78 18.38
CA HIS A 70 -7.31 -0.34 17.28
C HIS A 70 -8.57 0.37 17.82
N SER A 71 -9.19 1.20 17.00
CA SER A 71 -10.44 1.89 17.34
C SER A 71 -11.61 0.91 17.50
N GLN A 72 -12.60 1.25 18.33
CA GLN A 72 -13.75 0.39 18.64
C GLN A 72 -14.55 -0.08 17.40
N ASN A 73 -14.60 0.76 16.36
CA ASN A 73 -15.36 0.52 15.13
C ASN A 73 -14.57 -0.28 14.08
N ILE A 74 -13.42 -0.85 14.46
CA ILE A 74 -12.56 -1.64 13.59
C ILE A 74 -12.43 -3.04 14.18
N SER A 75 -12.35 -4.05 13.31
CA SER A 75 -11.89 -5.39 13.64
C SER A 75 -10.62 -5.68 12.86
N LEU A 76 -9.62 -6.28 13.52
CA LEU A 76 -8.38 -6.73 12.91
C LEU A 76 -8.29 -8.25 12.99
N GLU A 77 -8.00 -8.89 11.87
CA GLU A 77 -7.80 -10.33 11.77
C GLU A 77 -6.47 -10.61 11.08
N LYS A 78 -5.61 -11.43 11.68
CA LYS A 78 -4.41 -11.93 11.01
C LYS A 78 -4.84 -13.05 10.06
N VAL A 79 -4.66 -12.85 8.75
CA VAL A 79 -5.12 -13.79 7.72
C VAL A 79 -4.01 -14.74 7.32
N GLU A 80 -2.77 -14.24 7.26
CA GLU A 80 -1.60 -15.02 6.86
C GLU A 80 -0.37 -14.59 7.68
N GLU A 81 0.53 -15.52 7.96
CA GLU A 81 1.74 -15.29 8.76
C GLU A 81 2.96 -15.94 8.10
N ASN A 82 4.14 -15.39 8.37
CA ASN A 82 5.43 -15.89 7.85
C ASN A 82 5.53 -15.93 6.33
N LEU A 83 4.80 -15.06 5.64
CA LEU A 83 4.92 -14.91 4.20
C LEU A 83 6.33 -14.36 3.87
N PRO A 84 7.02 -14.90 2.85
CA PRO A 84 8.27 -14.32 2.41
C PRO A 84 8.02 -12.91 1.87
N ALA A 85 8.76 -11.93 2.36
CA ALA A 85 8.71 -10.58 1.82
C ALA A 85 9.27 -10.60 0.38
N ASN A 86 8.41 -10.35 -0.59
CA ASN A 86 8.84 -10.11 -1.96
C ASN A 86 9.30 -8.65 -2.07
N ASP A 87 10.62 -8.45 -2.13
CA ASP A 87 11.29 -7.20 -2.52
C ASP A 87 10.52 -5.89 -2.24
N LEU A 88 10.36 -5.56 -0.97
CA LEU A 88 9.68 -4.34 -0.52
C LEU A 88 10.68 -3.17 -0.41
N GLY A 89 11.30 -2.76 -1.53
CA GLY A 89 11.90 -1.41 -1.68
C GLY A 89 13.29 -1.13 -1.07
N MET A 90 13.74 0.12 -1.30
CA MET A 90 15.11 0.67 -1.24
C MET A 90 15.88 0.35 0.05
N ASP A 91 16.66 -0.72 0.05
CA ASP A 91 17.93 -0.87 0.79
C ASP A 91 18.46 -2.27 0.46
N ARG A 92 18.86 -2.47 -0.81
CA ARG A 92 19.47 -3.71 -1.29
C ARG A 92 20.98 -3.62 -1.45
N ASP A 93 21.61 -2.59 -0.89
CA ASP A 93 23.05 -2.39 -1.00
C ASP A 93 23.81 -2.94 0.22
N VAL A 94 23.37 -4.08 0.76
CA VAL A 94 24.15 -4.79 1.78
C VAL A 94 24.42 -6.21 1.30
N GLU A 95 25.60 -6.36 0.68
CA GLU A 95 26.24 -7.64 0.44
C GLU A 95 26.25 -8.48 1.74
N GLY A 96 25.69 -9.69 1.66
CA GLY A 96 25.88 -10.71 2.69
C GLY A 96 24.80 -10.79 3.76
N GLY A 97 23.67 -11.40 3.43
CA GLY A 97 22.72 -11.86 4.44
C GLY A 97 21.38 -12.33 3.90
N ASN A 98 21.28 -13.62 3.54
CA ASN A 98 20.03 -14.29 3.15
C ASN A 98 19.02 -14.45 4.31
N LYS A 99 18.80 -13.42 5.15
CA LYS A 99 17.63 -13.40 6.04
C LYS A 99 16.45 -12.88 5.23
N LYS A 100 15.71 -13.81 4.63
CA LYS A 100 14.40 -13.52 4.03
C LYS A 100 13.55 -12.85 5.12
N LEU A 101 13.22 -11.57 4.92
CA LEU A 101 12.26 -10.87 5.77
C LEU A 101 10.92 -11.61 5.66
N SER A 102 10.25 -11.77 6.80
CA SER A 102 8.93 -12.39 6.85
C SER A 102 7.89 -11.32 7.16
N ILE A 103 6.75 -11.38 6.47
CA ILE A 103 5.61 -10.48 6.66
C ILE A 103 4.38 -11.25 7.15
N SER A 104 3.47 -10.53 7.76
CA SER A 104 2.14 -10.98 8.16
C SER A 104 1.10 -10.12 7.47
N LYS A 105 0.01 -10.74 7.03
CA LYS A 105 -1.08 -10.08 6.34
C LYS A 105 -2.27 -9.97 7.27
N TRP A 106 -2.82 -8.77 7.34
CA TRP A 106 -3.89 -8.41 8.25
C TRP A 106 -5.08 -7.89 7.45
N LYS A 107 -6.28 -8.28 7.88
CA LYS A 107 -7.55 -7.80 7.38
C LYS A 107 -8.14 -6.80 8.38
N VAL A 108 -8.55 -5.66 7.85
CA VAL A 108 -9.28 -4.61 8.54
C VAL A 108 -10.73 -4.66 8.10
N THR A 109 -11.65 -4.73 9.06
CA THR A 109 -13.09 -4.61 8.79
C THR A 109 -13.66 -3.44 9.57
N PHE A 110 -14.32 -2.54 8.87
CA PHE A 110 -15.02 -1.40 9.47
C PHE A 110 -16.44 -1.84 9.87
N LYS A 111 -16.76 -1.73 11.15
CA LYS A 111 -18.12 -1.97 11.66
C LYS A 111 -18.95 -0.73 11.31
N TYR A 112 -20.04 -0.90 10.57
CA TYR A 112 -20.99 0.18 10.35
C TYR A 112 -21.64 0.54 11.70
N ASN A 113 -21.53 1.80 12.12
CA ASN A 113 -22.48 2.36 13.06
C ASN A 113 -23.76 2.65 12.28
N SER A 114 -24.82 1.90 12.56
CA SER A 114 -26.18 2.34 12.26
C SER A 114 -26.56 3.41 13.28
N ASP A 115 -26.23 4.66 12.97
CA ASP A 115 -26.90 5.83 13.55
C ASP A 115 -28.09 6.21 12.66
#